data_AF-A0A3N5EBJ6-F1
#
_entry.id   AF-A0A3N5EBJ6-F1
#
_cell.length_a   1.000
_cell.length_b   1.000
_cell.length_c   1.000
_cell.angle_alpha   90.00
_cell.angle_beta   90.00
_cell.angle_gamma   90.00
#
_symmetry.space_group_name_H-M   'P 1'
#
loop_
_entity.id
_entity.type
_entity.pdbx_description
1 polymer ?
#
loop_
_entity_poly.entity_id
_entity_poly.type
_entity_poly.pdbx_seq_one_letter_code
_entity_poly.pdbx_strand_id
1 'polypeptide(L)'
;MPDALCGHNSYWFWGPGKQSGDIAIIIGVTDNLEANLNDLRSYYRSVEFVAKTGGKYVMPFEKGRMIFVCKGMNTSFQKIWAKERFYI
;
A
#
# COMPACT_ATOMS: atom_id res chain seq x y z
N MET A 1 -14.24 -16.74 7.25
CA MET A 1 -13.33 -16.51 6.10
C MET A 1 -12.90 -17.89 5.62
N PRO A 2 -12.78 -18.17 4.31
CA PRO A 2 -12.34 -19.50 3.89
C PRO A 2 -10.91 -19.77 4.41
N ASP A 3 -10.51 -21.04 4.51
CA ASP A 3 -9.18 -21.44 5.01
C ASP A 3 -8.09 -21.12 3.99
N ALA A 4 -7.04 -20.38 4.40
CA ALA A 4 -5.94 -20.04 3.52
C ALA A 4 -5.28 -21.32 2.96
N LEU A 5 -5.33 -21.52 1.64
CA LEU A 5 -4.77 -22.70 0.97
C LEU A 5 -3.24 -22.62 0.74
N CYS A 6 -2.58 -21.60 1.27
CA CYS A 6 -1.14 -21.40 1.16
C CYS A 6 -0.43 -21.92 2.43
N GLY A 7 0.72 -22.59 2.29
CA GLY A 7 1.49 -23.13 3.42
C GLY A 7 1.95 -22.08 4.46
N HIS A 8 1.95 -20.80 4.11
CA HIS A 8 2.20 -19.68 5.03
C HIS A 8 0.91 -19.00 5.54
N ASN A 9 -0.26 -19.62 5.36
CA ASN A 9 -1.58 -19.03 5.59
C ASN A 9 -1.78 -17.69 4.85
N SER A 10 -1.14 -17.55 3.69
CA SER A 10 -1.22 -16.31 2.92
C SER A 10 -2.52 -16.25 2.13
N TYR A 11 -3.34 -15.24 2.43
CA TYR A 11 -4.52 -14.85 1.66
C TYR A 11 -4.14 -14.05 0.40
N TRP A 12 -2.85 -13.81 0.16
CA TRP A 12 -2.35 -13.03 -0.98
C TRP A 12 -3.01 -13.49 -2.28
N PHE A 13 -2.93 -14.78 -2.63
CA PHE A 13 -3.45 -15.31 -3.90
C PHE A 13 -4.95 -15.12 -4.15
N TRP A 14 -5.74 -14.89 -3.10
CA TRP A 14 -7.18 -14.65 -3.22
C TRP A 14 -7.49 -13.21 -3.61
N GLY A 15 -6.47 -12.34 -3.51
CA GLY A 15 -6.52 -10.99 -3.96
C GLY A 15 -7.44 -10.10 -3.12
N PRO A 16 -7.71 -8.89 -3.62
CA PRO A 16 -8.39 -7.83 -2.88
C PRO A 16 -9.91 -8.04 -2.73
N GLY A 17 -10.48 -9.16 -3.19
CA GLY A 17 -11.93 -9.38 -3.13
C GLY A 17 -12.73 -8.31 -3.88
N LYS A 18 -13.70 -7.69 -3.19
CA LYS A 18 -14.59 -6.63 -3.74
C LYS A 18 -14.07 -5.21 -3.45
N GLN A 19 -12.96 -5.09 -2.76
CA GLN A 19 -12.42 -3.82 -2.30
C GLN A 19 -11.85 -3.07 -3.51
N SER A 20 -12.31 -1.84 -3.72
CA SER A 20 -11.91 -1.02 -4.87
C SER A 20 -10.49 -0.47 -4.74
N GLY A 21 -10.05 -0.23 -3.49
CA GLY A 21 -8.83 0.53 -3.19
C GLY A 21 -9.04 2.04 -3.25
N ASP A 22 -10.29 2.52 -3.29
CA ASP A 22 -10.58 3.94 -3.46
C ASP A 22 -10.02 4.84 -2.34
N ILE A 23 -9.93 4.32 -1.12
CA ILE A 23 -9.24 4.94 0.00
C ILE A 23 -8.17 3.98 0.50
N ALA A 24 -6.94 4.45 0.62
CA ALA A 24 -5.81 3.64 1.08
C ALA A 24 -4.92 4.42 2.05
N ILE A 25 -4.35 3.70 3.02
CA ILE A 25 -3.22 4.18 3.83
C ILE A 25 -1.97 3.56 3.22
N ILE A 26 -1.03 4.38 2.77
CA ILE A 26 0.19 3.92 2.10
C ILE A 26 1.42 4.39 2.87
N ILE A 27 2.37 3.48 3.03
CA ILE A 27 3.68 3.76 3.62
C ILE A 27 4.66 4.06 2.49
N GLY A 28 5.32 5.21 2.57
CA GLY A 28 6.30 5.65 1.58
C GLY A 28 7.50 4.71 1.50
N VAL A 29 7.87 4.39 0.26
CA VAL A 29 9.00 3.50 -0.05
C VAL A 29 10.33 4.22 -0.03
N THR A 30 10.35 5.54 -0.27
CA THR A 30 11.54 6.38 -0.22
C THR A 30 11.50 7.35 0.96
N ASP A 31 12.64 7.91 1.33
CA ASP A 31 12.78 8.96 2.35
C ASP A 31 12.50 10.38 1.81
N ASN A 32 12.29 10.52 0.50
CA ASN A 32 12.01 11.78 -0.18
C ASN A 32 10.49 11.99 -0.34
N LEU A 33 9.98 13.10 0.21
CA LEU A 33 8.55 13.42 0.19
C LEU A 33 8.02 13.64 -1.23
N GLU A 34 8.74 14.40 -2.06
CA GLU A 34 8.30 14.71 -3.42
C GLU A 34 8.30 13.47 -4.31
N ALA A 35 9.30 12.59 -4.14
CA ALA A 35 9.34 11.33 -4.86
C ALA A 35 8.12 10.45 -4.54
N ASN A 36 7.76 10.31 -3.27
CA ASN A 36 6.54 9.58 -2.87
C ASN A 36 5.27 10.26 -3.40
N LEU A 37 5.17 11.60 -3.31
CA LEU A 37 3.98 12.30 -3.80
C LEU A 37 3.80 12.15 -5.31
N ASN A 38 4.89 12.23 -6.09
CA ASN A 38 4.84 12.07 -7.54
C ASN A 38 4.42 10.66 -7.95
N ASP A 39 4.95 9.63 -7.28
CA ASP A 39 4.53 8.24 -7.50
C ASP A 39 3.04 8.05 -7.17
N LEU A 40 2.61 8.43 -5.97
CA LEU A 40 1.24 8.21 -5.50
C LEU A 40 0.19 9.00 -6.30
N ARG A 41 0.52 10.21 -6.76
CA ARG A 41 -0.39 11.04 -7.59
C ARG A 41 -0.63 10.45 -8.97
N SER A 42 0.23 9.56 -9.46
CA SER A 42 -0.03 8.84 -10.72
C SER A 42 -1.19 7.83 -10.56
N TYR A 43 -1.38 7.29 -9.35
CA TYR A 43 -2.39 6.27 -9.05
C TYR A 43 -3.64 6.82 -8.36
N TYR A 44 -3.52 7.91 -7.61
CA TYR A 44 -4.61 8.49 -6.82
C TYR A 44 -4.82 9.97 -7.11
N ARG A 45 -6.08 10.39 -7.13
CA ARG A 45 -6.47 11.78 -7.35
C ARG A 45 -6.09 12.70 -6.19
N SER A 46 -6.14 12.20 -4.96
CA SER A 46 -5.79 12.95 -3.75
C SER A 46 -4.82 12.13 -2.92
N VAL A 47 -3.72 12.77 -2.52
CA VAL A 47 -2.67 12.17 -1.69
C VAL A 47 -2.33 13.18 -0.62
N GLU A 48 -2.53 12.80 0.64
CA GLU A 48 -2.27 13.61 1.81
C GLU A 48 -1.17 12.96 2.65
N PHE A 49 -0.11 13.71 2.95
CA PHE A 49 0.89 13.29 3.93
C PHE A 49 0.34 13.50 5.34
N VAL A 50 0.31 12.44 6.15
CA VAL A 50 -0.33 12.45 7.48
C VAL A 50 0.68 12.38 8.61
N ALA A 51 1.73 11.56 8.47
CA ALA A 51 2.69 11.35 9.55
C ALA A 51 4.01 10.73 9.05
N LYS A 52 5.01 10.69 9.93
CA LYS A 52 6.17 9.81 9.80
C LYS A 52 6.23 8.84 10.97
N THR A 53 6.65 7.61 10.72
CA THR A 53 6.94 6.64 11.77
C THR A 53 8.10 7.11 12.64
N GLY A 54 8.00 6.90 13.94
CA GLY A 54 9.02 7.30 14.89
C GLY A 54 8.80 6.68 16.28
N GLY A 55 9.83 6.73 17.12
CA GLY A 55 9.78 6.18 18.47
C GLY A 55 11.09 5.53 18.90
N LYS A 56 11.22 5.27 20.21
CA LYS A 56 12.42 4.67 20.81
C LYS A 56 12.65 3.22 20.35
N TYR A 57 11.58 2.51 20.02
CA TYR A 57 11.60 1.07 19.71
C TYR A 57 11.31 0.78 18.23
N VAL A 58 11.30 1.79 17.37
CA VAL A 58 11.06 1.58 15.94
C VAL A 58 12.30 0.93 15.33
N MET A 59 12.08 -0.11 14.52
CA MET A 59 13.15 -0.75 13.77
C MET A 59 13.89 0.28 12.92
N PRO A 60 15.24 0.29 12.88
CA PRO A 60 16.00 1.35 12.21
C PRO A 60 15.58 1.59 10.74
N PHE A 61 15.23 0.53 10.00
CA PHE A 61 14.79 0.62 8.60
C PHE A 61 13.31 0.99 8.41
N GLU A 62 12.52 0.95 9.48
CA GLU A 62 11.12 1.41 9.52
C GLU A 62 11.00 2.82 10.09
N LYS A 63 12.10 3.43 10.56
CA LYS A 63 12.10 4.75 11.16
C LYS A 63 12.02 5.84 10.09
N GLY A 64 11.14 6.82 10.28
CA GLY A 64 11.00 7.96 9.38
C GLY A 64 10.21 7.68 8.10
N ARG A 65 9.60 6.50 7.99
CA ARG A 65 8.70 6.15 6.88
C ARG A 65 7.50 7.07 6.88
N MET A 66 7.21 7.65 5.72
CA MET A 66 6.08 8.57 5.55
C MET A 66 4.79 7.80 5.42
N ILE A 67 3.72 8.29 6.03
CA ILE A 67 2.37 7.72 5.98
C ILE A 67 1.49 8.68 5.20
N PHE A 68 0.81 8.15 4.19
CA PHE A 68 -0.08 8.89 3.31
C PHE A 68 -1.50 8.34 3.38
N VAL A 69 -2.48 9.22 3.28
CA VAL A 69 -3.87 8.87 3.01
C VAL A 69 -4.16 9.24 1.56
N CYS A 70 -4.50 8.24 0.77
CA CYS A 70 -4.78 8.37 -0.64
C CYS A 70 -6.26 8.14 -0.92
N LYS A 71 -6.84 8.93 -1.83
CA LYS A 71 -8.27 8.86 -2.19
C LYS A 71 -8.47 9.01 -3.70
N GLY A 72 -9.53 8.39 -4.23
CA GLY A 72 -9.90 8.52 -5.63
C GLY A 72 -8.94 7.77 -6.52
N MET A 73 -8.88 6.45 -6.38
CA MET A 73 -7.96 5.62 -7.15
C MET A 73 -8.32 5.68 -8.65
N ASN A 74 -7.34 5.95 -9.51
CA ASN A 74 -7.53 6.07 -10.96
C ASN A 74 -7.78 4.71 -11.64
N THR A 75 -7.62 3.61 -10.91
CA THR A 75 -7.83 2.23 -11.36
C THR A 75 -8.62 1.46 -10.29
N SER A 76 -8.55 0.13 -10.27
CA SER A 76 -9.05 -0.69 -9.17
C SER A 76 -8.04 -1.75 -8.76
N PHE A 77 -8.13 -2.18 -7.50
CA PHE A 77 -7.32 -3.30 -7.03
C PHE A 77 -7.51 -4.57 -7.86
N GLN A 78 -8.69 -4.84 -8.43
CA GLN A 78 -8.92 -6.00 -9.30
C GLN A 78 -8.06 -5.94 -10.58
N LYS A 79 -7.87 -4.73 -11.15
CA LYS A 79 -7.04 -4.53 -12.35
C LYS A 79 -5.55 -4.64 -12.04
N ILE A 80 -5.12 -4.12 -10.89
CA ILE A 80 -3.72 -4.23 -10.44
C ILE A 80 -3.41 -5.68 -10.08
N TRP A 81 -4.32 -6.35 -9.35
CA TRP A 81 -4.14 -7.70 -8.86
C TRP A 81 -3.81 -8.71 -9.95
N ALA A 82 -4.47 -8.59 -11.11
CA ALA A 82 -4.17 -9.44 -12.27
C ALA A 82 -2.72 -9.32 -12.76
N LYS A 83 -2.06 -8.18 -12.52
CA LYS A 83 -0.67 -7.93 -12.90
C LYS A 83 0.31 -8.23 -11.77
N GLU A 84 -0.08 -8.06 -10.51
CA GLU A 84 0.82 -8.16 -9.35
C GLU A 84 0.80 -9.53 -8.67
N ARG A 85 -0.06 -10.46 -9.09
CA ARG A 85 -0.11 -11.82 -8.53
C ARG A 85 1.06 -12.67 -9.04
N PHE A 86 2.25 -12.41 -8.52
CA PHE A 86 3.45 -13.23 -8.71
C PHE A 86 3.90 -13.89 -7.40
N TYR A 87 4.51 -15.06 -7.52
CA TYR A 87 5.15 -15.82 -6.44
C TYR A 87 6.65 -15.85 -6.72
N ILE A 88 7.46 -15.42 -5.76
CA ILE A 88 8.91 -15.63 -5.74
C ILE A 88 9.20 -16.60 -4.59
#